data_AF-A0A328BCU0-F1
#
_entry.id   AF-A0A328BCU0-F1
#
_cell.length_a   1.000
_cell.length_b   1.000
_cell.length_c   1.000
_cell.angle_alpha   90.00
_cell.angle_beta   90.00
_cell.angle_gamma   90.00
#
_symmetry.space_group_name_H-M   'P 1'
#
loop_
_entity.id
_entity.type
_entity.pdbx_description
1 polymer ?
#
loop_
_entity_poly.entity_id
_entity_poly.type
_entity_poly.pdbx_seq_one_letter_code
_entity_poly.pdbx_strand_id
1 'polypeptide(L)'
;MFLLKELKSNEAVEVLLAYKGGGGHYITLTGIDYQPTANGGSGTLSFVDPSHPTLPNRGPSQLTIYQSTKDGVISGVYKPFDTTESHEFDITFAAGQSPTPEPATWALMLAGFGAVGVTLRRRARISSPA
;
A
#
# COMPACT_ATOMS: atom_id res chain seq x y z
N MET A 1 -10.63 -12.07 4.34
CA MET A 1 -9.38 -12.11 3.56
C MET A 1 -8.65 -10.79 3.77
N PHE A 2 -7.34 -10.81 4.07
CA PHE A 2 -6.54 -9.62 4.40
C PHE A 2 -6.66 -8.50 3.35
N LEU A 3 -6.34 -8.81 2.08
CA LEU A 3 -6.42 -7.85 0.96
C LEU A 3 -7.77 -7.14 0.86
N LEU A 4 -8.86 -7.91 0.93
CA LEU A 4 -10.21 -7.35 0.86
C LEU A 4 -10.52 -6.41 2.03
N LYS A 5 -9.99 -6.69 3.23
CA LYS A 5 -10.18 -5.85 4.42
C LYS A 5 -9.42 -4.54 4.28
N GLU A 6 -8.14 -4.59 3.93
CA GLU A 6 -7.32 -3.37 3.87
C GLU A 6 -7.77 -2.46 2.72
N LEU A 7 -8.04 -3.02 1.53
CA LEU A 7 -8.52 -2.24 0.39
C LEU A 7 -9.91 -1.64 0.60
N LYS A 8 -10.82 -2.33 1.33
CA LYS A 8 -12.13 -1.75 1.72
C LYS A 8 -12.01 -0.67 2.79
N SER A 9 -10.94 -0.70 3.57
CA SER A 9 -10.62 0.33 4.56
C SER A 9 -9.92 1.55 3.92
N ASN A 10 -9.75 1.55 2.59
CA ASN A 10 -8.95 2.53 1.84
C ASN A 10 -7.48 2.57 2.28
N GLU A 11 -6.95 1.47 2.79
CA GLU A 11 -5.52 1.34 3.05
C GLU A 11 -4.80 0.93 1.77
N ALA A 12 -3.64 1.55 1.53
CA ALA A 12 -2.75 1.15 0.46
C ALA A 12 -2.10 -0.20 0.81
N VAL A 13 -2.13 -1.12 -0.16
CA VAL A 13 -1.50 -2.43 -0.01
C VAL A 13 -0.40 -2.56 -1.05
N GLU A 14 0.83 -2.76 -0.57
CA GLU A 14 1.97 -3.03 -1.43
C GLU A 14 2.02 -4.53 -1.76
N VAL A 15 2.13 -4.83 -3.04
CA VAL A 15 2.12 -6.20 -3.56
C VAL A 15 3.28 -6.43 -4.51
N LEU A 16 3.93 -7.58 -4.35
CA LEU A 16 4.82 -8.13 -5.36
C LEU A 16 4.03 -9.07 -6.28
N LEU A 17 3.94 -8.71 -7.55
CA LEU A 17 3.46 -9.60 -8.61
C LEU A 17 4.62 -10.51 -9.03
N ALA A 18 4.56 -11.80 -8.68
CA ALA A 18 5.54 -12.77 -9.14
C ALA A 18 5.11 -13.33 -10.49
N TYR A 19 5.88 -13.08 -11.55
CA TYR A 19 5.53 -13.56 -12.89
C TYR A 19 5.90 -15.04 -13.06
N LYS A 20 5.02 -15.82 -13.71
CA LYS A 20 5.25 -17.27 -13.91
C LYS A 20 6.47 -17.60 -14.77
N GLY A 21 6.99 -16.64 -15.53
CA GLY A 21 8.23 -16.76 -16.33
C GLY A 21 9.50 -16.30 -15.59
N GLY A 22 9.39 -15.94 -14.31
CA GLY A 22 10.47 -15.34 -13.55
C GLY A 22 10.43 -13.81 -13.55
N GLY A 23 11.10 -13.21 -12.57
CA GLY A 23 11.00 -11.78 -12.28
C GLY A 23 9.73 -11.43 -11.50
N GLY A 24 9.48 -10.13 -11.35
CA GLY A 24 8.30 -9.63 -10.69
C GLY A 24 8.26 -8.12 -10.66
N HIS A 25 7.15 -7.59 -10.18
CA HIS A 25 6.88 -6.16 -10.21
C HIS A 25 6.14 -5.70 -8.97
N TYR A 26 6.55 -4.56 -8.44
CA TYR A 26 5.93 -3.94 -7.27
C TYR A 26 4.88 -2.93 -7.70
N ILE A 27 3.68 -3.10 -7.17
CA ILE A 27 2.57 -2.17 -7.39
C ILE A 27 1.87 -1.86 -6.07
N THR A 28 1.33 -0.64 -6.00
CA THR A 28 0.47 -0.23 -4.89
C THR A 28 -0.97 -0.46 -5.29
N LEU A 29 -1.66 -1.38 -4.62
CA LEU A 29 -3.09 -1.59 -4.82
C LEU A 29 -3.89 -0.46 -4.15
N THR A 30 -4.87 0.06 -4.89
CA THR A 30 -5.73 1.17 -4.47
C THR A 30 -7.21 0.79 -4.42
N GLY A 31 -7.58 -0.37 -4.95
CA GLY A 31 -8.96 -0.85 -4.90
C GLY A 31 -9.12 -2.28 -5.37
N ILE A 32 -10.27 -2.86 -5.02
CA ILE A 32 -10.68 -4.20 -5.41
C ILE A 32 -12.17 -4.23 -5.73
N ASP A 33 -12.52 -4.76 -6.89
CA ASP A 33 -13.87 -5.24 -7.19
C ASP A 33 -13.77 -6.76 -7.32
N TYR A 34 -14.29 -7.49 -6.34
CA TYR A 34 -14.19 -8.96 -6.29
C TYR A 34 -15.56 -9.58 -6.12
N GLN A 35 -15.91 -10.46 -7.05
CA GLN A 35 -17.17 -11.19 -7.10
C GLN A 35 -16.92 -12.64 -6.66
N PRO A 36 -17.23 -12.99 -5.39
CA PRO A 36 -17.04 -14.34 -4.89
C PRO A 36 -18.07 -15.31 -5.51
N THR A 37 -17.65 -16.55 -5.68
CA THR A 37 -18.46 -17.69 -6.11
C THR A 37 -18.22 -18.87 -5.16
N ALA A 38 -19.02 -19.94 -5.27
CA ALA A 38 -18.83 -21.14 -4.45
C ALA A 38 -17.43 -21.78 -4.61
N ASN A 39 -16.76 -21.55 -5.75
CA ASN A 39 -15.50 -22.18 -6.11
C ASN A 39 -14.35 -21.17 -6.29
N GLY A 40 -14.40 -20.04 -5.58
CA GLY A 40 -13.40 -18.98 -5.71
C GLY A 40 -14.06 -17.67 -6.09
N GLY A 41 -13.55 -17.01 -7.12
CA GLY A 41 -14.15 -15.79 -7.64
C GLY A 41 -13.25 -15.08 -8.62
N SER A 42 -13.77 -14.00 -9.18
CA SER A 42 -13.04 -13.17 -10.13
C SER A 42 -13.30 -11.70 -9.87
N GLY A 43 -12.41 -10.86 -10.36
CA GLY A 43 -12.50 -9.44 -10.10
C GLY A 43 -11.45 -8.61 -10.81
N THR A 44 -11.39 -7.36 -10.43
CA THR A 44 -10.34 -6.43 -10.83
C THR A 44 -9.67 -5.83 -9.59
N LEU A 45 -8.36 -5.62 -9.70
CA LEU A 45 -7.61 -4.76 -8.78
C LEU A 45 -7.25 -3.46 -9.48
N SER A 46 -7.48 -2.35 -8.79
CA SER A 46 -7.00 -1.03 -9.20
C SER A 46 -5.62 -0.81 -8.56
N PHE A 47 -4.68 -0.24 -9.30
CA PHE A 47 -3.32 -0.03 -8.79
C PHE A 47 -2.64 1.23 -9.35
N VAL A 48 -1.58 1.64 -8.64
CA VAL A 48 -0.59 2.61 -9.08
C VAL A 48 0.71 1.87 -9.35
N ASP A 49 1.32 2.16 -10.49
CA ASP A 49 2.57 1.56 -10.94
C ASP A 49 3.72 2.58 -10.84
N PRO A 50 4.72 2.37 -9.96
CA PRO A 50 5.85 3.28 -9.83
C PRO A 50 6.71 3.40 -11.08
N SER A 51 6.76 2.35 -11.91
CA SER A 51 7.53 2.35 -13.16
C SER A 51 6.83 3.13 -14.29
N HIS A 52 5.53 3.36 -14.13
CA HIS A 52 4.67 4.05 -15.09
C HIS A 52 3.78 5.06 -14.35
N PRO A 53 4.37 6.16 -13.83
CA PRO A 53 3.60 7.19 -13.14
C PRO A 53 2.49 7.66 -14.09
N THR A 54 1.26 7.50 -13.62
CA THR A 54 0.00 7.70 -14.35
C THR A 54 0.13 8.78 -15.42
N LEU A 55 -0.02 8.40 -16.69
CA LEU A 55 -0.20 9.39 -17.76
C LEU A 55 -1.38 10.29 -17.35
N PRO A 56 -1.26 11.63 -17.43
CA PRO A 56 -2.16 12.60 -16.77
C PRO A 56 -3.65 12.55 -17.18
N ASN A 57 -4.05 11.62 -18.06
CA ASN A 57 -5.41 11.48 -18.58
C ASN A 57 -5.92 10.01 -18.62
N ARG A 58 -5.29 9.07 -17.91
CA ARG A 58 -5.81 7.71 -17.80
C ARG A 58 -6.08 7.38 -16.34
N GLY A 59 -7.28 6.84 -16.08
CA GLY A 59 -7.69 6.36 -14.77
C GLY A 59 -6.75 5.29 -14.20
N PRO A 60 -7.02 4.78 -13.00
CA PRO A 60 -6.16 3.80 -12.35
C PRO A 60 -5.95 2.58 -13.24
N SER A 61 -4.74 2.06 -13.24
CA SER A 61 -4.36 0.81 -13.89
C SER A 61 -5.22 -0.33 -13.34
N GLN A 62 -5.70 -1.23 -14.20
CA GLN A 62 -6.56 -2.33 -13.80
C GLN A 62 -5.91 -3.68 -14.09
N LEU A 63 -6.03 -4.58 -13.12
CA LEU A 63 -5.51 -5.94 -13.14
C LEU A 63 -6.68 -6.92 -13.10
N THR A 64 -6.81 -7.83 -14.06
CA THR A 64 -7.82 -8.89 -13.96
C THR A 64 -7.31 -10.00 -13.05
N ILE A 65 -8.10 -10.36 -12.04
CA ILE A 65 -7.76 -11.38 -11.06
C ILE A 65 -8.80 -12.51 -11.00
N TYR A 66 -8.30 -13.68 -10.62
CA TYR A 66 -9.08 -14.88 -10.34
C TYR A 66 -8.51 -15.53 -9.09
N GLN A 67 -9.37 -15.97 -8.18
CA GLN A 67 -8.95 -16.71 -6.98
C GLN A 67 -9.41 -18.16 -7.09
N SER A 68 -8.49 -19.09 -6.87
CA SER A 68 -8.80 -20.51 -6.66
C SER A 68 -9.07 -20.76 -5.17
N THR A 69 -10.24 -21.30 -4.82
CA THR A 69 -10.54 -21.68 -3.42
C THR A 69 -9.69 -22.82 -2.90
N LYS A 70 -9.07 -23.61 -3.78
CA LYS A 70 -8.27 -24.77 -3.34
C LYS A 70 -6.95 -24.37 -2.69
N ASP A 71 -6.36 -23.25 -3.14
CA ASP A 71 -5.01 -22.86 -2.76
C ASP A 71 -4.98 -21.49 -2.05
N GLY A 72 -6.09 -20.75 -2.05
CA GLY A 72 -6.19 -19.42 -1.43
C GLY A 72 -5.36 -18.33 -2.13
N VAL A 73 -4.61 -18.70 -3.16
CA VAL A 73 -3.78 -17.82 -4.00
C VAL A 73 -4.67 -17.00 -4.92
N ILE A 74 -4.38 -15.69 -5.01
CA ILE A 74 -4.89 -14.83 -6.07
C ILE A 74 -3.91 -14.88 -7.23
N SER A 75 -4.41 -15.29 -8.39
CA SER A 75 -3.68 -15.26 -9.65
C SER A 75 -4.34 -14.26 -10.59
N GLY A 76 -3.63 -13.82 -11.62
CA GLY A 76 -4.23 -12.93 -12.60
C GLY A 76 -3.37 -12.70 -13.82
N VAL A 77 -3.82 -11.77 -14.65
CA VAL A 77 -3.09 -11.31 -15.84
C VAL A 77 -2.84 -9.82 -15.74
N TYR A 78 -1.56 -9.45 -15.67
CA TYR A 78 -1.06 -8.08 -15.73
C TYR A 78 -0.74 -7.69 -17.18
N LYS A 79 -1.17 -6.50 -17.60
CA LYS A 79 -0.81 -5.92 -18.90
C LYS A 79 -0.23 -4.51 -18.66
N PRO A 80 1.08 -4.30 -18.91
CA PRO A 80 1.67 -2.96 -18.87
C PRO A 80 0.97 -2.01 -19.86
N PHE A 81 1.03 -0.71 -19.60
CA PHE A 81 0.28 0.29 -20.38
C PHE A 81 0.76 0.49 -21.80
N ASP A 82 2.03 0.21 -22.06
CA ASP A 82 2.76 0.55 -23.27
C ASP A 82 3.10 -0.69 -24.12
N THR A 83 2.67 -1.88 -23.70
CA THR A 83 2.95 -3.13 -24.40
C THR A 83 1.67 -3.90 -24.73
N THR A 84 1.79 -4.81 -25.69
CA THR A 84 0.77 -5.85 -25.94
C THR A 84 1.04 -7.11 -25.13
N GLU A 85 2.13 -7.11 -24.35
CA GLU A 85 2.56 -8.24 -23.55
C GLU A 85 1.61 -8.42 -22.35
N SER A 86 1.38 -9.68 -21.99
CA SER A 86 0.53 -10.06 -20.88
C SER A 86 1.30 -11.03 -20.01
N HIS A 87 1.35 -10.76 -18.71
CA HIS A 87 2.05 -11.60 -17.75
C HIS A 87 1.05 -12.24 -16.80
N GLU A 88 1.05 -13.57 -16.75
CA GLU A 88 0.42 -14.28 -15.65
C GLU A 88 1.25 -14.11 -14.38
N PHE A 89 0.57 -13.82 -13.27
CA PHE A 89 1.20 -13.64 -11.97
C PHE A 89 0.41 -14.31 -10.86
N ASP A 90 1.10 -14.55 -9.75
CA ASP A 90 0.51 -14.89 -8.46
C ASP A 90 0.85 -13.81 -7.42
N ILE A 91 -0.14 -13.46 -6.60
CA ILE A 91 0.08 -12.64 -5.40
C ILE A 91 0.63 -13.56 -4.32
N THR A 92 1.96 -13.56 -4.20
CA THR A 92 2.68 -14.40 -3.22
C THR A 92 2.90 -13.70 -1.89
N PHE A 93 2.87 -12.37 -1.88
CA PHE A 93 3.03 -11.54 -0.69
C PHE A 93 2.23 -10.24 -0.82
N ALA A 94 1.54 -9.85 0.25
CA ALA A 94 0.83 -8.58 0.36
C ALA A 94 1.07 -8.00 1.76
N ALA A 95 1.48 -6.74 1.82
CA ALA A 95 1.68 -6.02 3.07
C ALA A 95 0.89 -4.71 3.07
N GLY A 96 0.19 -4.45 4.17
CA GLY A 96 -0.46 -3.16 4.38
C GLY A 96 0.61 -2.12 4.68
N GLN A 97 0.45 -0.92 4.13
CA GLN A 97 1.36 0.17 4.45
C GLN A 97 1.16 0.59 5.91
N SER A 98 2.19 0.40 6.74
CA SER A 98 2.17 0.94 8.11
C SER A 98 2.32 2.46 8.02
N PRO A 99 1.46 3.25 8.70
CA PRO A 99 1.62 4.69 8.73
C PRO A 99 2.91 5.03 9.49
N THR A 100 3.98 5.28 8.74
CA THR A 100 5.19 5.89 9.27
C THR A 100 4.87 7.36 9.57
N PRO A 101 5.14 7.87 10.79
CA PRO A 101 4.87 9.26 11.09
C PRO A 101 5.58 10.18 10.10
N GLU A 102 4.85 11.14 9.55
CA GLU A 102 5.40 12.06 8.56
C GLU A 102 6.55 12.87 9.16
N PRO A 103 7.52 13.35 8.36
CA PRO A 103 8.60 14.21 8.84
C PRO A 103 8.10 15.42 9.65
N ALA A 104 6.93 15.97 9.29
CA ALA A 104 6.27 17.03 10.03
C ALA A 104 5.77 16.59 11.42
N THR A 105 5.28 15.36 11.56
CA THR A 105 4.89 14.77 12.85
C THR A 105 6.11 14.64 13.77
N TRP A 106 7.25 14.18 13.24
CA TRP A 106 8.50 14.15 13.98
C TRP A 106 8.93 15.54 14.45
N ALA A 107 8.90 16.52 13.54
CA ALA A 107 9.24 17.89 13.85
C ALA A 107 8.32 18.48 14.94
N LEU A 108 7.00 18.22 14.87
CA LEU A 108 6.03 18.68 15.86
C LEU A 108 6.26 18.03 17.22
N MET A 109 6.59 16.73 17.25
CA MET A 109 6.93 16.03 18.50
C MET A 109 8.18 16.62 19.14
N LEU A 110 9.24 16.80 18.34
CA LEU A 110 10.50 17.40 18.80
C LEU A 110 10.30 18.84 19.27
N ALA A 111 9.50 19.64 18.55
CA ALA A 111 9.16 20.99 18.95
C ALA A 111 8.39 21.01 20.28
N GLY A 112 7.41 20.13 20.45
CA GLY A 112 6.65 19.97 21.69
C GLY A 112 7.55 19.61 22.88
N PHE A 113 8.41 18.61 22.74
CA PHE A 113 9.36 18.23 23.80
C PHE A 113 10.39 19.32 24.08
N GLY A 114 10.89 20.00 23.04
CA GLY A 114 11.78 21.15 23.18
C GLY A 114 11.15 22.29 23.97
N ALA A 115 9.89 22.63 23.67
CA ALA A 115 9.14 23.65 24.41
C ALA A 115 8.98 23.28 25.89
N VAL A 116 8.59 22.03 26.19
CA VAL A 116 8.48 21.54 27.57
C VAL A 116 9.83 21.64 28.29
N GLY A 117 10.93 21.18 27.68
CA GLY A 117 12.27 21.27 28.26
C GLY A 117 12.70 22.71 28.56
N VAL A 118 12.43 23.65 27.64
CA VAL A 118 12.72 25.09 27.84
C VAL A 118 11.92 25.66 29.00
N THR A 119 10.63 25.32 29.12
CA THR A 119 9.79 25.82 30.23
C THR A 119 10.28 25.34 31.60
N LEU A 120 10.66 24.07 31.72
CA LEU A 120 11.22 23.51 32.95
C LEU A 120 12.56 24.18 33.30
N ARG A 121 13.44 24.39 32.31
CA ARG A 121 14.73 25.06 32.52
C ARG A 121 14.57 26.51 32.99
N ARG A 122 13.55 27.23 32.51
CA ARG A 122 13.24 28.59 32.98
C ARG A 122 12.76 28.60 34.44
N ARG A 123 11.90 27.65 34.83
CA ARG A 123 11.38 27.57 36.21
C ARG A 123 12.48 27.28 37.22
N ALA A 124 13.37 26.33 36.94
CA ALA A 124 14.47 25.96 37.84
C ALA A 124 15.40 27.13 38.21
N ARG A 125 15.58 28.10 37.29
CA ARG A 125 16.40 29.30 37.53
C ARG A 125 15.76 30.32 38.47
N ILE A 126 14.43 30.30 38.59
CA ILE A 126 13.68 31.24 39.43
C ILE A 126 13.61 30.73 40.87
N SER A 127 13.70 29.41 41.08
CA SER A 127 13.54 28.75 42.37
C SER A 127 14.85 28.52 43.15
N SER A 128 15.92 29.29 42.91
CA SER A 128 17.09 29.34 43.81
C SER A 128 16.96 30.54 44.77
N PRO A 129 16.44 30.36 45.99
CA PRO A 129 16.57 31.35 47.06
C PRO A 129 18.02 31.37 47.57
N ALA A 130 18.56 32.59 47.77
CA ALA A 130 19.74 32.85 48.59
C ALA A 130 19.34 32.99 50.06
#